data_AF-A0A971A2I3-F1
#
_entry.id   AF-A0A971A2I3-F1
#
_cell.length_a   1.000
_cell.length_b   1.000
_cell.length_c   1.000
_cell.angle_alpha   90.00
_cell.angle_beta   90.00
_cell.angle_gamma   90.00
#
_symmetry.space_group_name_H-M   'P 1'
#
loop_
_entity.id
_entity.type
_entity.pdbx_description
1 polymer ?
#
loop_
_entity_poly.entity_id
_entity_poly.type
_entity_poly.pdbx_seq_one_letter_code
_entity_poly.pdbx_strand_id
1 'polypeptide(L)'
;MRSCYTCAYAHRVANHCMIPPLGSCFPSLICGNCSECPGHLREVTVADPCPNYRRKRHKPVWTTVPDPADDEVRYIPLTKGLFAVVDAADYDWLSQYKWTAQMSGGKVYAVRNHKGKAILMHREIMQPPDDMVVDHIDGSGLHNCRRNMRVCTRQQNLCNTRPRGGR
;
A
#
# COMPACT_ATOMS: atom_id res chain seq x y z
N MET A 1 -20.27 -9.95 -9.86
CA MET A 1 -21.52 -9.29 -9.43
C MET A 1 -21.23 -8.32 -8.28
N ARG A 2 -21.81 -7.10 -8.30
CA ARG A 2 -21.69 -6.11 -7.20
C ARG A 2 -22.83 -6.32 -6.20
N SER A 3 -22.64 -7.22 -5.23
CA SER A 3 -23.64 -7.55 -4.23
C SER A 3 -23.07 -7.43 -2.82
N CYS A 4 -23.93 -7.53 -1.80
CA CYS A 4 -23.50 -7.57 -0.41
C CYS A 4 -22.47 -8.69 -0.17
N TYR A 5 -22.49 -9.76 -0.96
CA TYR A 5 -21.54 -10.87 -0.86
C TYR A 5 -20.06 -10.45 -0.83
N THR A 6 -19.70 -9.49 -1.68
CA THR A 6 -18.33 -8.98 -1.83
C THR A 6 -18.17 -7.56 -1.26
N CYS A 7 -19.18 -7.07 -0.53
CA CYS A 7 -19.24 -5.70 -0.01
C CYS A 7 -18.41 -5.54 1.28
N ALA A 8 -17.70 -4.41 1.41
CA ALA A 8 -16.89 -4.05 2.57
C ALA A 8 -17.67 -3.98 3.89
N TYR A 9 -18.98 -3.70 3.81
CA TYR A 9 -19.86 -3.58 4.96
C TYR A 9 -20.58 -4.89 5.31
N ALA A 10 -20.26 -5.98 4.61
CA ALA A 10 -20.92 -7.26 4.79
C ALA A 10 -19.96 -8.33 5.34
N HIS A 11 -20.43 -9.02 6.37
CA HIS A 11 -19.71 -10.05 7.10
C HIS A 11 -20.55 -11.32 7.22
N ARG A 12 -19.90 -12.47 7.07
CA ARG A 12 -20.53 -13.77 7.34
C ARG A 12 -20.47 -14.03 8.83
N VAL A 13 -21.60 -14.36 9.43
CA VAL A 13 -21.67 -14.69 10.85
C VAL A 13 -21.80 -16.20 10.98
N ALA A 14 -20.76 -16.85 11.53
CA ALA A 14 -20.72 -18.30 11.66
C ALA A 14 -21.71 -18.85 12.69
N ASN A 15 -22.05 -18.03 13.70
CA ASN A 15 -22.92 -18.42 14.82
C ASN A 15 -24.40 -18.02 14.63
N HIS A 16 -24.74 -17.48 13.45
CA HIS A 16 -26.10 -17.14 13.07
C HIS A 16 -26.38 -17.87 11.77
N CYS A 17 -27.20 -18.91 11.83
CA CYS A 17 -27.61 -19.63 10.63
C CYS A 17 -29.11 -19.72 10.53
N MET A 18 -29.58 -19.46 9.32
CA MET A 18 -30.95 -19.77 8.93
C MET A 18 -31.04 -21.29 8.77
N ILE A 19 -32.01 -21.91 9.44
CA ILE A 19 -32.37 -23.31 9.21
C ILE A 19 -33.60 -23.31 8.29
N PRO A 20 -33.43 -23.44 6.97
CA PRO A 20 -34.56 -23.64 6.07
C PRO A 20 -35.21 -25.00 6.31
N PRO A 21 -36.50 -25.19 5.95
CA PRO A 21 -37.26 -26.42 6.21
C PRO A 21 -36.68 -27.69 5.54
N LEU A 22 -35.73 -27.56 4.62
CA LEU A 22 -35.10 -28.64 3.86
C LEU A 22 -33.58 -28.79 4.11
N GLY A 23 -33.10 -28.36 5.28
CA GLY A 23 -31.86 -28.89 5.86
C GLY A 23 -30.57 -28.45 5.16
N SER A 24 -30.16 -27.20 5.37
CA SER A 24 -28.73 -26.81 5.37
C SER A 24 -28.56 -25.45 6.05
N CYS A 25 -27.79 -25.43 7.14
CA CYS A 25 -27.43 -24.23 7.90
C CYS A 25 -26.36 -23.48 7.12
N PHE A 26 -26.75 -22.44 6.38
CA PHE A 26 -25.81 -21.53 5.73
C PHE A 26 -25.51 -20.35 6.65
N PRO A 27 -24.24 -19.92 6.75
CA PRO A 27 -23.89 -18.75 7.56
C PRO A 27 -24.57 -17.51 6.99
N SER A 28 -25.37 -16.84 7.81
CA SER A 28 -26.06 -15.61 7.46
C SER A 28 -25.06 -14.52 7.06
N LEU A 29 -25.36 -13.81 5.98
CA LEU A 29 -24.60 -12.65 5.55
C LEU A 29 -25.28 -11.41 6.10
N ILE A 30 -24.58 -10.66 6.95
CA ILE A 30 -25.10 -9.44 7.56
C ILE A 30 -24.39 -8.24 6.93
N CYS A 31 -25.14 -7.24 6.49
CA CYS A 31 -24.62 -5.98 5.93
C CYS A 31 -25.09 -4.79 6.77
N GLY A 32 -24.16 -3.90 7.13
CA GLY A 32 -24.44 -2.67 7.88
C GLY A 32 -24.71 -1.42 7.02
N ASN A 33 -24.73 -1.58 5.69
CA ASN A 33 -24.84 -0.47 4.74
C ASN A 33 -25.92 -0.72 3.67
N CYS A 34 -27.00 -1.44 4.04
CA CYS A 34 -28.12 -1.68 3.14
C CYS A 34 -28.80 -0.35 2.74
N SER A 35 -29.33 -0.25 1.51
CA SER A 35 -29.99 0.96 1.01
C SER A 35 -31.27 1.31 1.78
N GLU A 36 -31.98 0.30 2.29
CA GLU A 36 -33.23 0.48 3.03
C GLU A 36 -33.00 0.98 4.46
N CYS A 37 -31.85 0.66 5.07
CA CYS A 37 -31.52 1.06 6.45
C CYS A 37 -30.00 1.30 6.62
N PRO A 38 -29.46 2.46 6.21
CA PRO A 38 -28.05 2.77 6.41
C PRO A 38 -27.67 2.72 7.89
N GLY A 39 -26.54 2.08 8.21
CA GLY A 39 -26.02 1.99 9.57
C GLY A 39 -26.64 0.88 10.45
N HIS A 40 -27.68 0.20 9.98
CA HIS A 40 -28.29 -0.93 10.70
C HIS A 40 -27.77 -2.26 10.16
N LEU A 41 -27.43 -3.18 11.07
CA LEU A 41 -27.04 -4.54 10.72
C LEU A 41 -28.27 -5.34 10.30
N ARG A 42 -28.30 -5.80 9.05
CA ARG A 42 -29.41 -6.62 8.53
C ARG A 42 -28.89 -7.82 7.77
N GLU A 43 -29.60 -8.93 7.88
CA GLU A 43 -29.39 -10.10 7.05
C GLU A 43 -29.73 -9.78 5.58
N VAL A 44 -28.86 -10.18 4.67
CA VAL A 44 -28.97 -9.89 3.23
C VAL A 44 -28.71 -11.16 2.42
N THR A 45 -29.40 -11.27 1.30
CA THR A 45 -29.24 -12.39 0.36
C THR A 45 -27.96 -12.22 -0.46
N VAL A 46 -27.43 -13.35 -0.94
CA VAL A 46 -26.26 -13.40 -1.82
C VAL A 46 -26.57 -13.00 -3.27
N ALA A 47 -27.84 -13.06 -3.66
CA ALA A 47 -28.29 -13.04 -5.06
C ALA A 47 -28.51 -11.63 -5.61
N ASP A 48 -28.78 -10.62 -4.79
CA ASP A 48 -29.24 -9.32 -5.29
C ASP A 48 -28.10 -8.30 -5.46
N PRO A 49 -28.10 -7.50 -6.55
CA PRO A 49 -27.22 -6.35 -6.67
C PRO A 49 -27.43 -5.37 -5.51
N CYS A 50 -26.34 -4.88 -4.92
CA CYS A 50 -26.42 -3.94 -3.80
C CYS A 50 -26.21 -2.50 -4.30
N PRO A 51 -27.19 -1.59 -4.17
CA PRO A 51 -27.03 -0.18 -4.55
C PRO A 51 -25.91 0.53 -3.78
N ASN A 52 -25.73 0.14 -2.52
CA ASN A 52 -24.71 0.65 -1.61
C ASN A 52 -23.43 -0.20 -1.60
N TYR A 53 -23.19 -0.96 -2.66
CA TYR A 53 -22.00 -1.79 -2.78
C TYR A 53 -20.72 -0.96 -2.64
N ARG A 54 -19.84 -1.39 -1.73
CA ARG A 54 -18.50 -0.87 -1.55
C ARG A 54 -17.53 -2.03 -1.67
N ARG A 55 -16.57 -1.97 -2.60
CA ARG A 55 -15.60 -3.05 -2.78
C ARG A 55 -14.75 -3.21 -1.51
N LYS A 56 -14.59 -4.43 -1.01
CA LYS A 56 -13.60 -4.75 0.04
C LYS A 56 -12.21 -4.30 -0.43
N ARG A 57 -11.52 -3.50 0.37
CA ARG A 57 -10.10 -3.21 0.14
C ARG A 57 -9.32 -4.49 0.39
N HIS A 58 -8.56 -4.96 -0.60
CA HIS A 58 -7.62 -6.05 -0.35
C HIS A 58 -6.58 -5.56 0.65
N LYS A 59 -6.26 -6.39 1.65
CA LYS A 59 -5.17 -6.08 2.58
C LYS A 59 -3.88 -5.96 1.76
N PRO A 60 -3.06 -4.93 1.98
CA PRO A 60 -1.76 -4.85 1.34
C PRO A 60 -0.95 -6.08 1.76
N VAL A 61 -0.36 -6.77 0.77
CA VAL A 61 0.55 -7.88 0.98
C VAL A 61 1.96 -7.37 0.74
N TRP A 62 2.84 -7.62 1.70
CA TRP A 62 4.27 -7.33 1.58
C TRP A 62 4.95 -8.54 0.94
N THR A 63 5.84 -8.25 0.00
CA THR A 63 6.52 -9.26 -0.82
C THR A 63 7.54 -10.04 0.01
N THR A 64 7.79 -11.29 -0.34
CA THR A 64 9.00 -12.01 0.09
C THR A 64 10.21 -11.40 -0.60
N VAL A 65 11.32 -11.30 0.11
CA VAL A 65 12.52 -10.63 -0.38
C VAL A 65 13.59 -11.69 -0.63
N PRO A 66 14.35 -11.62 -1.73
CA PRO A 66 15.47 -12.53 -1.94
C PRO A 66 16.56 -12.28 -0.89
N ASP A 67 17.39 -13.30 -0.66
CA ASP A 67 18.59 -13.14 0.15
C ASP A 67 19.55 -12.14 -0.53
N PRO A 68 20.15 -11.21 0.23
CA PRO A 68 21.09 -10.25 -0.32
C PRO A 68 22.33 -10.95 -0.88
N ALA A 69 22.82 -10.46 -2.02
CA ALA A 69 24.02 -10.99 -2.67
C ALA A 69 25.32 -10.54 -1.99
N ASP A 70 25.25 -9.49 -1.16
CA ASP A 70 26.38 -8.82 -0.51
C ASP A 70 25.98 -8.43 0.92
N ASP A 71 26.94 -8.40 1.84
CA ASP A 71 26.75 -8.03 3.23
C ASP A 71 26.52 -6.51 3.41
N GLU A 72 26.92 -5.69 2.43
CA GLU A 72 26.75 -4.23 2.49
C GLU A 72 25.31 -3.76 2.28
N VAL A 73 24.49 -4.58 1.62
CA VAL A 73 23.17 -4.18 1.15
C VAL A 73 22.11 -5.12 1.68
N ARG A 74 20.98 -4.54 2.11
CA ARG A 74 19.82 -5.31 2.53
C ARG A 74 18.56 -4.83 1.80
N TYR A 75 17.54 -5.67 1.85
CA TYR A 75 16.31 -5.44 1.14
C TYR A 75 15.12 -5.36 2.10
N ILE A 76 14.26 -4.35 1.90
CA ILE A 76 13.05 -4.14 2.70
C ILE A 76 11.82 -4.44 1.83
N PRO A 77 10.91 -5.33 2.28
CA PRO A 77 9.73 -5.68 1.50
C PRO A 77 8.77 -4.50 1.41
N LEU A 78 8.24 -4.27 0.21
CA LEU A 78 7.18 -3.29 -0.05
C LEU A 78 5.91 -4.01 -0.52
N THR A 79 4.86 -3.22 -0.70
CA THR A 79 3.63 -3.67 -1.36
C THR A 79 3.83 -3.80 -2.87
N LYS A 80 2.91 -4.49 -3.55
CA LYS A 80 2.87 -4.67 -5.03
C LYS A 80 4.00 -5.52 -5.62
N GLY A 81 4.59 -6.45 -4.87
CA GLY A 81 5.65 -7.31 -5.41
C GLY A 81 7.02 -6.65 -5.47
N LEU A 82 7.20 -5.49 -4.83
CA LEU A 82 8.42 -4.69 -4.89
C LEU A 82 9.18 -4.75 -3.56
N PHE A 83 10.44 -4.35 -3.60
CA PHE A 83 11.32 -4.20 -2.44
C PHE A 83 12.19 -2.94 -2.61
N ALA A 84 12.64 -2.38 -1.48
CA ALA A 84 13.62 -1.30 -1.46
C ALA A 84 15.00 -1.86 -1.12
N VAL A 85 16.03 -1.29 -1.74
CA VAL A 85 17.43 -1.60 -1.49
C VAL A 85 17.99 -0.54 -0.53
N VAL A 86 18.63 -0.94 0.56
CA VAL A 86 19.17 -0.05 1.60
C VAL A 86 20.54 -0.53 2.05
N ASP A 87 21.34 0.37 2.63
CA ASP A 87 22.60 -0.03 3.26
C ASP A 87 22.32 -0.89 4.50
N ALA A 88 23.17 -1.88 4.74
CA ALA A 88 23.04 -2.79 5.89
C ALA A 88 23.03 -2.03 7.23
N ALA A 89 23.78 -0.92 7.32
CA ALA A 89 23.83 -0.06 8.50
C ALA A 89 22.47 0.60 8.85
N ASP A 90 21.61 0.84 7.86
CA ASP A 90 20.29 1.47 8.07
C ASP A 90 19.16 0.46 8.23
N TYR A 91 19.41 -0.80 7.88
CA TYR A 91 18.38 -1.81 7.79
C TYR A 91 17.66 -2.06 9.11
N ASP A 92 18.39 -2.21 10.22
CA ASP A 92 17.81 -2.55 11.51
C ASP A 92 16.86 -1.46 12.04
N TRP A 93 17.10 -0.20 11.67
CA TRP A 93 16.23 0.91 12.00
C TRP A 93 15.05 1.02 11.02
N LEU A 94 15.30 0.88 9.71
CA LEU A 94 14.24 1.03 8.70
C LEU A 94 13.25 -0.14 8.69
N SER A 95 13.71 -1.35 9.01
CA SER A 95 12.89 -2.58 9.04
C SER A 95 11.83 -2.59 10.14
N GLN A 96 11.93 -1.69 11.13
CA GLN A 96 10.94 -1.51 12.19
C GLN A 96 9.61 -0.95 11.66
N TYR A 97 9.61 -0.35 10.47
CA TYR A 97 8.46 0.31 9.88
C TYR A 97 7.83 -0.49 8.74
N LYS A 98 6.52 -0.31 8.56
CA LYS A 98 5.79 -0.86 7.41
C LYS A 98 5.85 0.11 6.23
N TRP A 99 6.63 -0.26 5.23
CA TRP A 99 6.80 0.51 3.99
C TRP A 99 5.85 0.04 2.89
N THR A 100 5.50 0.95 1.98
CA THR A 100 4.60 0.70 0.85
C THR A 100 5.16 1.32 -0.42
N ALA A 101 4.88 0.71 -1.57
CA ALA A 101 5.33 1.22 -2.86
C ALA A 101 4.32 2.23 -3.43
N GLN A 102 4.75 3.49 -3.55
CA GLN A 102 3.94 4.57 -4.10
C GLN A 102 4.57 5.09 -5.39
N MET A 103 3.74 5.24 -6.44
CA MET A 103 4.17 5.81 -7.71
C MET A 103 3.98 7.33 -7.68
N SER A 104 5.00 8.07 -8.10
CA SER A 104 4.99 9.53 -8.21
C SER A 104 5.90 9.96 -9.35
N GLY A 105 5.42 10.83 -10.24
CA GLY A 105 6.23 11.38 -11.33
C GLY A 105 6.87 10.35 -12.27
N GLY A 106 6.24 9.18 -12.44
CA GLY A 106 6.78 8.08 -13.26
C GLY A 106 7.82 7.20 -12.56
N LYS A 107 8.16 7.49 -11.30
CA LYS A 107 9.06 6.68 -10.46
C LYS A 107 8.29 6.01 -9.32
N VAL A 108 8.83 4.93 -8.78
CA VAL A 108 8.28 4.26 -7.59
C VAL A 108 9.17 4.55 -6.39
N TYR A 109 8.55 4.95 -5.28
CA TYR A 109 9.21 5.28 -4.04
C TYR A 109 8.70 4.42 -2.89
N ALA A 110 9.60 4.11 -1.96
CA ALA A 110 9.25 3.53 -0.67
C ALA A 110 8.69 4.62 0.26
N VAL A 111 7.44 4.45 0.70
CA VAL A 111 6.70 5.41 1.53
C VAL A 111 6.10 4.71 2.74
N ARG A 112 6.22 5.32 3.92
CA ARG A 112 5.47 4.94 5.12
C ARG A 112 4.49 6.05 5.48
N ASN A 113 3.38 5.69 6.11
CA ASN A 113 2.45 6.67 6.68
C ASN A 113 2.65 6.77 8.18
N HIS A 114 2.83 7.99 8.69
CA HIS A 114 2.91 8.28 10.11
C HIS A 114 1.98 9.44 10.46
N LYS A 115 1.00 9.21 11.34
CA LYS A 115 0.02 10.22 11.78
C LYS A 115 -0.63 11.00 10.61
N GLY A 116 -0.98 10.30 9.53
CA GLY A 116 -1.60 10.89 8.33
C GLY A 116 -0.63 11.59 7.37
N LYS A 117 0.67 11.63 7.67
CA LYS A 117 1.71 12.17 6.79
C LYS A 117 2.45 11.04 6.07
N ALA A 118 2.66 11.21 4.78
CA ALA A 118 3.49 10.33 3.96
C ALA A 118 4.97 10.70 4.14
N ILE A 119 5.79 9.73 4.54
CA ILE A 119 7.23 9.88 4.76
C ILE A 119 7.96 9.00 3.75
N LEU A 120 8.88 9.62 3.00
CA LEU A 120 9.69 8.98 1.97
C LEU A 120 10.96 8.37 2.59
N MET A 121 11.29 7.13 2.24
CA MET A 121 12.45 6.41 2.79
C MET A 121 13.76 7.18 2.56
N HIS A 122 14.00 7.66 1.34
CA HIS A 122 15.20 8.43 1.02
C HIS A 122 15.33 9.73 1.83
N ARG A 123 14.21 10.40 2.18
CA ARG A 123 14.24 11.61 3.01
C ARG A 123 14.52 11.26 4.47
N GLU A 124 14.00 10.12 4.93
CA GLU A 124 14.28 9.64 6.28
C GLU A 124 15.77 9.37 6.46
N ILE A 125 16.42 8.73 5.48
CA ILE A 125 17.85 8.37 5.53
C ILE A 125 18.75 9.61 5.40
N MET A 126 18.46 10.49 4.45
CA MET A 126 19.34 11.63 4.12
C MET A 126 19.07 12.87 4.96
N GLN A 127 17.90 12.97 5.59
CA GLN A 127 17.45 14.12 6.39
C GLN A 127 17.77 15.48 5.75
N PRO A 128 17.38 15.70 4.48
CA PRO A 128 17.67 16.96 3.80
C PRO A 128 16.89 18.12 4.46
N PRO A 129 17.41 19.35 4.38
CA PRO A 129 16.64 20.56 4.67
C PRO A 129 15.31 20.63 3.91
N ASP A 130 14.34 21.39 4.43
CA ASP A 130 12.98 21.46 3.87
C ASP A 130 12.93 22.05 2.45
N ASP A 131 13.87 22.93 2.11
CA ASP A 131 14.03 23.54 0.80
C ASP A 131 14.80 22.65 -0.20
N MET A 132 15.42 21.58 0.28
CA MET A 132 16.20 20.64 -0.53
C MET A 132 15.44 19.34 -0.83
N VAL A 133 15.87 18.70 -1.92
CA VAL A 133 15.34 17.40 -2.36
C VAL A 133 16.47 16.38 -2.40
N VAL A 134 16.10 15.10 -2.31
CA VAL A 134 17.04 13.99 -2.50
C VAL A 134 16.76 13.40 -3.86
N ASP A 135 17.81 13.31 -4.67
CA ASP A 135 17.78 12.73 -5.99
C ASP A 135 18.55 11.39 -5.98
N HIS A 136 18.07 10.45 -6.79
CA HIS A 136 18.65 9.12 -6.96
C HIS A 136 19.51 9.12 -8.21
N ILE A 137 20.81 8.83 -8.07
CA ILE A 137 21.80 8.89 -9.15
C ILE A 137 21.45 7.92 -10.28
N ASP A 138 21.02 6.70 -9.94
CA ASP A 138 20.56 5.69 -10.90
C ASP A 138 19.13 5.94 -11.43
N GLY A 139 18.44 6.95 -10.90
CA GLY A 139 17.05 7.27 -11.24
C GLY A 139 16.00 6.34 -10.61
N SER A 140 16.39 5.35 -9.81
CA SER A 140 15.50 4.37 -9.16
C SER A 140 15.13 4.82 -7.74
N GLY A 141 13.85 5.18 -7.54
CA GLY A 141 13.34 5.58 -6.22
C GLY A 141 13.24 4.47 -5.17
N LEU A 142 13.61 3.24 -5.54
CA LEU A 142 13.67 2.07 -4.65
C LEU A 142 15.10 1.75 -4.19
N HIS A 143 16.13 2.35 -4.80
CA HIS A 143 17.52 2.14 -4.43
C HIS A 143 17.99 3.23 -3.47
N ASN A 144 17.75 3.02 -2.17
CA ASN A 144 17.94 3.99 -1.10
C ASN A 144 19.25 3.79 -0.33
N CYS A 145 20.29 3.24 -0.97
CA CYS A 145 21.64 3.27 -0.44
C CYS A 145 22.18 4.71 -0.49
N ARG A 146 22.88 5.15 0.56
CA ARG A 146 23.42 6.51 0.68
C ARG A 146 24.32 6.88 -0.50
N ARG A 147 25.14 5.93 -0.97
CA ARG A 147 25.99 6.10 -2.16
C ARG A 147 25.23 6.40 -3.46
N ASN A 148 23.95 6.02 -3.54
CA ASN A 148 23.08 6.24 -4.69
C ASN A 148 22.22 7.52 -4.56
N MET A 149 22.32 8.24 -3.44
CA MET A 149 21.49 9.42 -3.16
C MET A 149 22.33 10.68 -3.05
N ARG A 150 21.79 11.80 -3.52
CA ARG A 150 22.40 13.13 -3.37
C ARG A 150 21.37 14.16 -2.95
N VAL A 151 21.76 15.07 -2.05
CA VAL A 151 20.94 16.23 -1.71
C VAL A 151 21.20 17.32 -2.75
N CYS A 152 20.15 17.82 -3.37
CA CYS A 152 20.23 18.87 -4.38
C CYS A 152 19.07 19.85 -4.25
N THR A 153 19.19 21.00 -4.90
CA THR A 153 18.09 21.96 -4.99
C THR A 153 17.03 21.45 -5.97
N ARG A 154 15.80 21.94 -5.84
CA ARG A 154 14.72 21.61 -6.80
C ARG A 154 15.12 21.97 -8.24
N GLN A 155 15.84 23.07 -8.44
CA GLN A 155 16.30 23.51 -9.75
C GLN A 155 17.34 22.55 -10.34
N GLN A 156 18.32 22.11 -9.53
CA GLN A 156 19.32 21.13 -9.95
C GLN A 156 18.67 19.78 -10.31
N ASN A 157 17.67 19.36 -9.54
CA ASN A 157 16.92 18.13 -9.84
C ASN A 157 16.15 18.24 -11.17
N LEU A 158 15.52 19.38 -11.44
CA LEU A 158 14.78 19.62 -12.68
C LEU A 158 15.69 19.63 -13.91
N CYS A 159 16.91 20.16 -13.80
CA CYS A 159 17.90 20.10 -14.89
C CYS A 159 18.26 18.65 -15.29
N ASN A 160 18.09 17.69 -14.39
CA ASN A 160 18.30 16.27 -14.66
C ASN A 160 17.06 15.53 -15.18
N THR A 161 15.93 16.22 -15.37
CA THR A 161 14.73 15.62 -15.96
C THR A 161 14.87 15.59 -17.48
N ARG A 162 14.78 14.40 -18.09
CA ARG A 162 14.77 14.25 -19.55
C ARG A 162 13.65 15.13 -20.14
N PRO A 163 13.87 15.76 -21.31
CA PRO A 163 12.80 16.50 -21.99
C PRO A 163 11.58 15.58 -22.11
N ARG A 164 10.41 16.07 -21.67
CA ARG A 164 9.16 15.37 -22.00
C ARG A 164 9.09 15.38 -23.52
N GLY A 165 9.18 14.20 -24.14
CA GLY A 165 9.14 14.07 -25.59
C GLY A 165 8.03 14.94 -26.15
N GLY A 166 8.41 15.88 -27.02
CA GLY A 166 7.46 16.67 -27.78
C GLY A 166 6.50 15.74 -28.51
N ARG A 167 5.24 16.15 -28.59
CA ARG A 167 4.21 15.47 -29.39
C ARG A 167 4.66 15.27 -30.82
#